data_AF-A0A2S2C4D5-F1
#
_entry.id   AF-A0A2S2C4D5-F1
#
_cell.length_a   1.000
_cell.length_b   1.000
_cell.length_c   1.000
_cell.angle_alpha   90.00
_cell.angle_beta   90.00
_cell.angle_gamma   90.00
#
_symmetry.space_group_name_H-M   'P 1'
#
loop_
_entity.id
_entity.type
_entity.pdbx_description
1 polymer ?
#
loop_
_entity_poly.entity_id
_entity_poly.type
_entity_poly.pdbx_seq_one_letter_code
_entity_poly.pdbx_strand_id
1 'polypeptide(L)'
;MGIPIIALGLTVAGCGQAVDGVAQPASVATAKPSSAVVAESTDCDHLTEVLGSLVSDRPYLTEGVLPGSADPTCSWSKGQANVLSTLTASVKPQVTDPVVIVEMRNGTNVIPDPRATAVNGVVLDVVAMALLTPTHSIIVNAIDPSVSDETKLDVAFAIAKYLQD
;
A
#
# COMPACT_ATOMS: atom_id res chain seq x y z
N MET A 1 32.48 18.96 35.75
CA MET A 1 32.48 18.51 37.17
C MET A 1 31.33 19.20 37.89
N GLY A 2 30.52 18.46 38.66
CA GLY A 2 29.67 19.01 39.73
C GLY A 2 28.16 19.06 39.48
N ILE A 3 27.45 18.02 39.94
CA ILE A 3 26.00 17.88 40.24
C ILE A 3 25.76 18.48 41.68
N PRO A 4 24.57 18.60 42.33
CA PRO A 4 23.11 18.57 42.02
C PRO A 4 22.37 19.82 42.58
N ILE A 5 21.01 19.87 42.61
CA ILE A 5 20.15 19.87 43.84
C ILE A 5 18.68 19.58 43.43
N ILE A 6 18.06 18.63 44.12
CA ILE A 6 16.64 18.23 44.09
C ILE A 6 15.86 19.12 45.08
N ALA A 7 14.65 19.57 44.74
CA ALA A 7 13.66 20.01 45.72
C ALA A 7 12.23 19.61 45.31
N LEU A 8 11.58 18.89 46.23
CA LEU A 8 10.19 18.42 46.19
C LEU A 8 9.19 19.52 46.59
N GLY A 9 7.91 19.31 46.23
CA GLY A 9 6.74 19.79 46.97
C GLY A 9 5.74 20.57 46.09
N LEU A 10 4.65 19.97 45.61
CA LEU A 10 3.35 19.66 46.25
C LEU A 10 2.33 20.82 46.28
N THR A 11 1.19 20.51 45.62
CA THR A 11 -0.22 20.92 45.86
C THR A 11 -0.64 22.37 45.72
N VAL A 12 -1.58 22.63 44.79
CA VAL A 12 -2.87 23.27 45.08
C VAL A 12 -3.96 22.65 44.19
N ALA A 13 -5.07 22.26 44.80
CA ALA A 13 -6.33 21.85 44.18
C ALA A 13 -7.16 23.09 43.79
N GLY A 14 -8.02 23.00 42.77
CA GLY A 14 -9.09 23.98 42.61
C GLY A 14 -9.63 24.10 41.19
N CYS A 15 -10.91 23.77 41.04
CA CYS A 15 -11.64 23.66 39.79
C CYS A 15 -12.09 25.00 39.19
N GLY A 16 -12.24 24.99 37.87
CA GLY A 16 -13.38 25.61 37.16
C GLY A 16 -13.19 27.05 36.67
N GLN A 17 -13.14 27.25 35.36
CA GLN A 17 -14.31 27.53 34.50
C GLN A 17 -13.82 27.90 33.09
N ALA A 18 -14.62 27.53 32.09
CA ALA A 18 -14.40 27.80 30.68
C ALA A 18 -14.69 29.27 30.32
N VAL A 19 -13.95 29.85 29.36
CA VAL A 19 -14.42 30.74 28.27
C VAL A 19 -13.27 31.05 27.28
N ASP A 20 -13.66 31.33 26.03
CA ASP A 20 -12.86 31.62 24.83
C ASP A 20 -11.66 32.58 24.99
N GLY A 21 -10.54 32.25 24.33
CA GLY A 21 -9.46 33.20 24.03
C GLY A 21 -8.06 32.60 23.96
N VAL A 22 -7.52 32.52 22.73
CA VAL A 22 -6.11 32.68 22.33
C VAL A 22 -5.01 31.93 23.14
N ALA A 23 -4.49 30.89 22.49
CA ALA A 23 -3.09 30.45 22.38
C ALA A 23 -2.28 30.00 23.62
N GLN A 24 -1.87 28.71 23.51
CA GLN A 24 -0.52 28.17 23.78
C GLN A 24 -0.21 27.73 25.23
N PRO A 25 0.73 26.80 25.45
CA PRO A 25 1.07 25.54 24.79
C PRO A 25 0.83 24.34 25.74
N ALA A 26 0.03 23.34 25.36
CA ALA A 26 -0.10 22.13 26.17
C ALA A 26 0.94 21.10 25.72
N SER A 27 1.97 20.98 26.56
CA SER A 27 2.84 19.84 26.81
C SER A 27 2.67 18.65 25.87
N VAL A 28 3.78 18.29 25.24
CA VAL A 28 4.02 16.99 24.61
C VAL A 28 3.75 15.90 25.65
N ALA A 29 2.50 15.49 25.76
CA ALA A 29 2.19 14.15 26.19
C ALA A 29 2.81 13.28 25.10
N THR A 30 3.91 12.61 25.46
CA THR A 30 4.43 11.48 24.71
C THR A 30 3.34 10.42 24.71
N ALA A 31 2.36 10.62 23.83
CA ALA A 31 1.55 9.54 23.31
C ALA A 31 2.58 8.61 22.69
N LYS A 32 2.88 7.55 23.43
CA LYS A 32 3.46 6.33 22.90
C LYS A 32 2.78 6.12 21.55
N PRO A 33 3.51 6.06 20.42
CA PRO A 33 2.88 5.86 19.14
C PRO A 33 2.01 4.61 19.29
N SER A 34 0.70 4.86 19.26
CA SER A 34 -0.33 3.84 19.18
C SER A 34 0.13 2.95 18.05
N SER A 35 0.31 1.66 18.37
CA SER A 35 0.85 0.63 17.50
C SER A 35 0.58 0.99 16.05
N ALA A 36 1.66 1.26 15.30
CA ALA A 36 1.58 1.17 13.85
C ALA A 36 0.80 -0.11 13.59
N VAL A 37 -0.33 0.00 12.90
CA VAL A 37 -0.94 -1.15 12.27
C VAL A 37 0.22 -1.77 11.53
N VAL A 38 0.69 -2.92 12.01
CA VAL A 38 1.71 -3.69 11.32
C VAL A 38 1.00 -4.00 10.02
N ALA A 39 1.36 -3.25 8.97
CA ALA A 39 0.91 -3.55 7.64
C ALA A 39 1.29 -5.02 7.46
N GLU A 40 0.27 -5.86 7.31
CA GLU A 40 0.47 -7.28 7.07
C GLU A 40 1.35 -7.32 5.82
N SER A 41 2.58 -7.82 5.98
CA SER A 41 3.60 -7.78 4.92
C SER A 41 2.98 -8.32 3.64
N THR A 42 3.16 -7.60 2.54
CA THR A 42 2.90 -8.20 1.24
C THR A 42 3.97 -9.26 1.11
N ASP A 43 3.58 -10.53 1.03
CA ASP A 43 4.50 -11.67 0.95
C ASP A 43 5.32 -11.61 -0.36
N CYS A 44 6.30 -10.70 -0.40
CA CYS A 44 6.98 -10.28 -1.61
C CYS A 44 7.91 -11.36 -2.14
N ASP A 45 8.44 -12.20 -1.24
CA ASP A 45 9.23 -13.36 -1.62
C ASP A 45 8.33 -14.37 -2.34
N HIS A 46 7.16 -14.69 -1.79
CA HIS A 46 6.22 -15.60 -2.45
C HIS A 46 5.66 -15.02 -3.76
N LEU A 47 5.38 -13.70 -3.80
CA LEU A 47 5.02 -13.03 -5.05
C LEU A 47 6.15 -13.08 -6.08
N THR A 48 7.41 -13.00 -5.65
CA THR A 48 8.57 -13.15 -6.56
C THR A 48 8.61 -14.54 -7.18
N GLU A 49 8.37 -15.58 -6.38
CA GLU A 49 8.29 -16.96 -6.86
C GLU A 49 7.13 -17.16 -7.85
N VAL A 50 5.94 -16.64 -7.53
CA VAL A 50 4.74 -16.69 -8.38
C VAL A 50 4.97 -15.97 -9.70
N LEU A 51 5.59 -14.79 -9.66
CA LEU A 51 5.82 -13.98 -10.85
C LEU A 51 6.95 -14.53 -11.73
N GLY A 52 7.94 -15.21 -11.13
CA GLY A 52 8.98 -15.96 -11.81
C GLY A 52 9.64 -15.18 -12.95
N SER A 53 9.43 -15.62 -14.20
CA SER A 53 10.03 -14.99 -15.37
C SER A 53 9.66 -13.51 -15.55
N LEU A 54 8.49 -13.07 -15.06
CA LEU A 54 8.01 -11.69 -15.18
C LEU A 54 8.89 -10.68 -14.42
N VAL A 55 9.61 -11.13 -13.38
CA VAL A 55 10.48 -10.29 -12.54
C VAL A 55 11.94 -10.77 -12.51
N SER A 56 12.26 -11.81 -13.28
CA SER A 56 13.57 -12.48 -13.23
C SER A 56 14.76 -11.59 -13.61
N ASP A 57 14.56 -10.57 -14.44
CA ASP A 57 15.58 -9.58 -14.80
C ASP A 57 15.73 -8.46 -13.75
N ARG A 58 14.92 -8.50 -12.68
CA ARG A 58 14.82 -7.50 -11.61
C ARG A 58 15.06 -8.13 -10.23
N PRO A 59 16.30 -8.57 -9.93
CA PRO A 59 16.59 -9.35 -8.72
C PRO A 59 16.57 -8.53 -7.43
N TYR A 60 16.54 -7.19 -7.52
CA TYR A 60 16.56 -6.32 -6.36
C TYR A 60 15.13 -6.07 -5.87
N LEU A 61 14.72 -6.88 -4.91
CA LEU A 61 13.44 -6.79 -4.23
C LEU A 61 13.51 -5.86 -3.01
N THR A 62 12.53 -4.97 -2.89
CA THR A 62 12.29 -4.17 -1.70
C THR A 62 10.79 -4.19 -1.39
N GLU A 63 10.44 -4.38 -0.13
CA GLU A 63 9.10 -4.15 0.38
C GLU A 63 9.03 -2.79 1.06
N GLY A 64 7.97 -2.03 0.81
CA GLY A 64 7.74 -0.77 1.49
C GLY A 64 6.35 -0.22 1.27
N VAL A 65 6.02 0.86 1.96
CA VAL A 65 4.78 1.59 1.75
C VAL A 65 5.09 2.83 0.93
N LEU A 66 4.43 2.99 -0.22
CA LEU A 66 4.59 4.19 -1.05
C LEU A 66 4.02 5.43 -0.32
N PRO A 67 4.60 6.63 -0.49
CA PRO A 67 4.05 7.85 0.08
C PRO A 67 2.58 8.05 -0.33
N GLY A 68 1.69 8.23 0.66
CA GLY A 68 0.25 8.37 0.43
C GLY A 68 -0.53 7.06 0.31
N SER A 69 0.15 5.91 0.39
CA SER A 69 -0.47 4.59 0.60
C SER A 69 -0.32 4.17 2.06
N ALA A 70 -1.23 3.31 2.53
CA ALA A 70 -1.03 2.54 3.76
C ALA A 70 -0.72 1.06 3.47
N ASP A 71 -0.85 0.66 2.20
CA ASP A 71 -0.76 -0.72 1.77
C ASP A 71 0.70 -1.05 1.40
N PRO A 72 1.25 -2.18 1.88
CA PRO A 72 2.59 -2.60 1.51
C PRO A 72 2.66 -2.88 0.00
N THR A 73 3.84 -2.66 -0.55
CA THR A 73 4.12 -2.71 -1.98
C THR A 73 5.46 -3.40 -2.19
N CYS A 74 5.44 -4.43 -3.02
CA CYS A 74 6.64 -5.08 -3.52
C CYS A 74 7.19 -4.29 -4.69
N SER A 75 8.50 -4.08 -4.72
CA SER A 75 9.20 -3.35 -5.76
C SER A 75 10.39 -4.17 -6.24
N TRP A 76 10.37 -4.55 -7.52
CA TRP A 76 11.44 -5.25 -8.21
C TRP A 76 12.18 -4.29 -9.13
N SER A 77 13.51 -4.25 -9.04
CA SER A 77 14.34 -3.38 -9.88
C SER A 77 15.54 -4.10 -10.49
N LYS A 78 16.06 -3.58 -11.60
CA LYS A 78 17.26 -4.11 -12.28
C LYS A 78 18.56 -3.72 -11.56
N GLY A 79 18.49 -2.82 -10.58
CA GLY A 79 19.62 -2.33 -9.80
C GLY A 79 19.18 -1.76 -8.46
N GLN A 80 19.99 -1.96 -7.42
CA GLN A 80 19.66 -1.65 -6.01
C GLN A 80 19.16 -0.21 -5.73
N ALA A 81 19.53 0.76 -6.58
CA ALA A 81 19.10 2.15 -6.47
C ALA A 81 18.52 2.71 -7.79
N ASN A 82 18.10 1.83 -8.71
CA ASN A 82 17.61 2.24 -10.02
C ASN A 82 16.07 2.26 -10.07
N VAL A 83 15.50 3.36 -9.56
CA VAL A 83 14.05 3.60 -9.54
C VAL A 83 13.44 3.60 -10.94
N LEU A 84 14.20 4.03 -11.97
CA LEU A 84 13.74 4.03 -13.36
C LEU A 84 13.67 2.63 -13.97
N SER A 85 14.06 1.60 -13.22
CA SER A 85 13.95 0.20 -13.60
C SER A 85 12.97 -0.55 -12.70
N THR A 86 12.03 0.14 -12.05
CA THR A 86 11.16 -0.48 -11.05
C THR A 86 9.82 -0.92 -11.65
N LEU A 87 9.42 -2.15 -11.32
CA LEU A 87 8.06 -2.68 -11.39
C LEU A 87 7.55 -2.84 -9.95
N THR A 88 6.34 -2.38 -9.67
CA THR A 88 5.72 -2.45 -8.35
C THR A 88 4.39 -3.20 -8.38
N ALA A 89 4.10 -3.96 -7.34
CA ALA A 89 2.79 -4.54 -7.10
C ALA A 89 2.36 -4.33 -5.63
N SER A 90 1.13 -3.90 -5.43
CA SER A 90 0.47 -3.87 -4.12
C SER A 90 -0.77 -4.75 -4.15
N VAL A 91 -0.95 -5.56 -3.12
CA VAL A 91 -2.08 -6.48 -2.97
C VAL A 91 -2.82 -6.12 -1.71
N LYS A 92 -4.10 -5.83 -1.85
CA LYS A 92 -4.95 -5.43 -0.74
C LYS A 92 -6.18 -6.33 -0.65
N PRO A 93 -6.36 -7.07 0.45
CA PRO A 93 -7.63 -7.72 0.75
C PRO A 93 -8.75 -6.67 0.84
N GLN A 94 -9.84 -6.89 0.11
CA GLN A 94 -11.02 -6.05 0.18
C GLN A 94 -12.26 -6.83 -0.23
N VAL A 95 -13.41 -6.49 0.35
CA VAL A 95 -14.69 -7.05 -0.08
C VAL A 95 -15.33 -6.06 -1.03
N THR A 96 -15.43 -6.42 -2.30
CA THR A 96 -16.12 -5.64 -3.33
C THR A 96 -17.39 -6.36 -3.72
N ASP A 97 -18.54 -5.69 -3.61
CA ASP A 97 -19.80 -6.26 -4.05
C ASP A 97 -19.70 -6.62 -5.56
N PRO A 98 -20.01 -7.87 -5.96
CA PRO A 98 -19.98 -8.28 -7.36
C PRO A 98 -20.82 -7.39 -8.28
N VAL A 99 -21.91 -6.81 -7.78
CA VAL A 99 -22.74 -5.85 -8.54
C VAL A 99 -21.94 -4.58 -8.85
N VAL A 100 -21.16 -4.08 -7.89
CA VAL A 100 -20.29 -2.91 -8.11
C VAL A 100 -19.24 -3.23 -9.17
N ILE A 101 -18.66 -4.43 -9.17
CA ILE A 101 -17.70 -4.84 -10.21
C ILE A 101 -18.37 -4.84 -11.60
N VAL A 102 -19.60 -5.32 -11.70
CA VAL A 102 -20.37 -5.31 -12.95
C VAL A 102 -20.62 -3.88 -13.43
N GLU A 103 -21.01 -2.97 -12.55
CA GLU A 103 -21.18 -1.55 -12.89
C GLU A 103 -19.86 -0.91 -13.34
N MET A 104 -18.76 -1.21 -12.64
CA MET A 104 -17.43 -0.69 -12.98
C MET A 104 -16.97 -1.11 -14.38
N ARG A 105 -17.35 -2.29 -14.87
CA ARG A 105 -17.02 -2.74 -16.24
C ARG A 105 -17.61 -1.85 -17.33
N ASN A 106 -18.61 -1.03 -17.02
CA ASN A 106 -19.20 -0.07 -17.95
C ASN A 106 -18.55 1.33 -17.87
N GLY A 107 -17.52 1.50 -17.03
CA GLY A 107 -16.81 2.76 -16.85
C GLY A 107 -15.85 3.12 -18.00
N THR A 108 -15.43 4.39 -18.05
CA THR A 108 -14.54 4.92 -19.11
C THR A 108 -13.09 4.49 -18.98
N ASN A 109 -12.66 4.09 -17.79
CA ASN A 109 -11.26 3.76 -17.48
C ASN A 109 -11.04 2.25 -17.49
N VAL A 110 -11.93 1.48 -18.10
CA VAL A 110 -11.85 0.01 -18.10
C VAL A 110 -10.91 -0.44 -19.21
N ILE A 111 -9.97 -1.31 -18.86
CA ILE A 111 -9.16 -2.03 -19.83
C ILE A 111 -9.90 -3.35 -20.15
N PRO A 112 -10.36 -3.55 -21.40
CA PRO A 112 -10.99 -4.80 -21.77
C PRO A 112 -9.96 -5.93 -21.84
N ASP A 113 -9.96 -6.81 -20.85
CA ASP A 113 -9.17 -8.05 -20.85
C ASP A 113 -10.06 -9.26 -20.52
N PRO A 114 -10.14 -10.28 -21.41
CA PRO A 114 -11.01 -11.44 -21.21
C PRO A 114 -10.67 -12.27 -19.95
N ARG A 115 -9.42 -12.19 -19.46
CA ARG A 115 -8.99 -12.87 -18.23
C ARG A 115 -9.69 -12.32 -16.99
N ALA A 116 -10.15 -11.06 -17.04
CA ALA A 116 -10.89 -10.44 -15.94
C ALA A 116 -12.19 -11.19 -15.62
N THR A 117 -12.85 -11.80 -16.61
CA THR A 117 -14.06 -12.60 -16.40
C THR A 117 -13.77 -13.85 -15.57
N ALA A 118 -12.63 -14.51 -15.79
CA ALA A 118 -12.26 -15.74 -15.07
C ALA A 118 -12.07 -15.51 -13.57
N VAL A 119 -11.66 -14.29 -13.18
CA VAL A 119 -11.44 -13.90 -11.78
C VAL A 119 -12.60 -13.08 -11.20
N ASN A 120 -13.74 -13.03 -11.89
CA ASN A 120 -14.88 -12.18 -11.54
C ASN A 120 -14.50 -10.71 -11.28
N GLY A 121 -13.49 -10.22 -11.99
CA GLY A 121 -12.89 -8.91 -11.76
C GLY A 121 -13.14 -7.88 -12.86
N VAL A 122 -12.52 -6.73 -12.70
CA VAL A 122 -12.43 -5.64 -13.67
C VAL A 122 -11.03 -5.05 -13.63
N VAL A 123 -10.47 -4.76 -14.81
CA VAL A 123 -9.20 -4.05 -14.92
C VAL A 123 -9.47 -2.58 -15.20
N LEU A 124 -8.82 -1.71 -14.45
CA LEU A 124 -8.94 -0.27 -14.55
C LEU A 124 -7.58 0.33 -14.89
N ASP A 125 -7.58 1.23 -15.87
CA ASP A 125 -6.50 2.17 -16.16
C ASP A 125 -6.70 3.41 -15.29
N VAL A 126 -6.08 3.42 -14.12
CA VAL A 126 -6.01 4.63 -13.29
C VAL A 126 -4.59 5.19 -13.41
N VAL A 127 -4.08 5.89 -12.40
CA VAL A 127 -2.66 6.31 -12.39
C VAL A 127 -1.70 5.10 -12.49
N ALA A 128 -2.20 3.91 -12.14
CA ALA A 128 -1.57 2.61 -12.29
C ALA A 128 -2.61 1.62 -12.85
N MET A 129 -2.16 0.43 -13.21
CA MET A 129 -3.07 -0.64 -13.57
C MET A 129 -3.66 -1.28 -12.32
N ALA A 130 -4.99 -1.30 -12.21
CA ALA A 130 -5.67 -1.92 -11.07
C ALA A 130 -6.55 -3.07 -11.53
N LEU A 131 -6.31 -4.27 -11.01
CA LEU A 131 -7.23 -5.40 -11.11
C LEU A 131 -8.02 -5.50 -9.81
N LEU A 132 -9.32 -5.22 -9.90
CA LEU A 132 -10.26 -5.40 -8.80
C LEU A 132 -10.97 -6.73 -8.96
N THR A 133 -10.91 -7.55 -7.91
CA THR A 133 -11.66 -8.80 -7.77
C THR A 133 -12.62 -8.68 -6.58
N PRO A 134 -13.56 -9.64 -6.37
CA PRO A 134 -14.46 -9.59 -5.22
C PRO A 134 -13.75 -9.57 -3.86
N THR A 135 -12.52 -10.09 -3.79
CA THR A 135 -11.76 -10.32 -2.56
C THR A 135 -10.48 -9.50 -2.44
N HIS A 136 -9.96 -8.97 -3.55
CA HIS A 136 -8.66 -8.28 -3.58
C HIS A 136 -8.65 -7.14 -4.59
N SER A 137 -7.92 -6.07 -4.26
CA SER A 137 -7.42 -5.07 -5.20
C SER A 137 -5.93 -5.32 -5.42
N ILE A 138 -5.53 -5.43 -6.68
CA ILE A 138 -4.16 -5.64 -7.11
C ILE A 138 -3.77 -4.44 -7.96
N ILE A 139 -2.80 -3.66 -7.50
CA ILE A 139 -2.31 -2.48 -8.21
C ILE A 139 -0.91 -2.77 -8.71
N VAL A 140 -0.73 -2.71 -10.03
CA VAL A 140 0.55 -2.90 -10.70
C VAL A 140 0.94 -1.61 -11.39
N ASN A 141 2.18 -1.17 -11.17
CA ASN A 141 2.74 -0.01 -11.84
C ASN A 141 4.18 -0.27 -12.26
N ALA A 142 4.65 0.44 -13.28
CA ALA A 142 6.05 0.41 -13.67
C ALA A 142 6.55 1.83 -13.91
N ILE A 143 7.69 2.14 -13.31
CA ILE A 143 8.46 3.35 -13.63
C ILE A 143 9.36 3.06 -14.83
N ASP A 144 9.76 1.80 -15.01
CA ASP A 144 10.51 1.35 -16.18
C ASP A 144 9.68 1.46 -17.46
N PRO A 145 10.04 2.35 -18.41
CA PRO A 145 9.28 2.55 -19.64
C PRO A 145 9.38 1.35 -20.60
N SER A 146 10.29 0.39 -20.35
CA SER A 146 10.36 -0.85 -21.11
C SER A 146 9.30 -1.88 -20.69
N VAL A 147 8.61 -1.68 -19.57
CA VAL A 147 7.52 -2.55 -19.13
C VAL A 147 6.23 -2.13 -19.82
N SER A 148 5.75 -2.99 -20.70
CA SER A 148 4.49 -2.81 -21.40
C SER A 148 3.28 -2.94 -20.47
N ASP A 149 2.13 -2.40 -20.87
CA ASP A 149 0.88 -2.62 -20.15
C ASP A 149 0.46 -4.10 -20.17
N GLU A 150 0.78 -4.83 -21.23
CA GLU A 150 0.57 -6.29 -21.29
C GLU A 150 1.33 -7.00 -20.16
N THR A 151 2.59 -6.63 -19.92
CA THR A 151 3.37 -7.17 -18.80
C THR A 151 2.75 -6.82 -17.45
N LYS A 152 2.21 -5.60 -17.28
CA LYS A 152 1.51 -5.22 -16.04
C LYS A 152 0.25 -6.07 -15.84
N LEU A 153 -0.50 -6.36 -16.91
CA LEU A 153 -1.67 -7.25 -16.86
C LEU A 153 -1.25 -8.67 -16.47
N ASP A 154 -0.18 -9.20 -17.08
CA ASP A 154 0.34 -10.53 -16.78
C ASP A 154 0.71 -10.67 -15.29
N VAL A 155 1.37 -9.65 -14.73
CA VAL A 155 1.68 -9.57 -13.30
C VAL A 155 0.40 -9.55 -12.46
N ALA A 156 -0.57 -8.68 -12.80
CA ALA A 156 -1.82 -8.57 -12.05
C ALA A 156 -2.61 -9.90 -12.04
N PHE A 157 -2.70 -10.59 -13.19
CA PHE A 157 -3.42 -11.86 -13.30
C PHE A 157 -2.66 -13.03 -12.67
N ALA A 158 -1.33 -13.05 -12.73
CA ALA A 158 -0.54 -14.06 -12.02
C ALA A 158 -0.78 -13.97 -10.51
N ILE A 159 -0.78 -12.75 -9.96
CA ILE A 159 -1.10 -12.50 -8.55
C ILE A 159 -2.55 -12.91 -8.24
N ALA A 160 -3.51 -12.49 -9.07
CA ALA A 160 -4.92 -12.84 -8.83
C ALA A 160 -5.16 -14.35 -8.81
N LYS A 161 -4.50 -15.09 -9.70
CA LYS A 161 -4.57 -16.55 -9.74
C LYS A 161 -3.98 -17.17 -8.48
N TYR A 162 -2.80 -16.71 -8.06
CA TYR A 162 -2.18 -17.17 -6.82
C TYR A 162 -3.08 -16.98 -5.60
N LEU A 163 -3.80 -15.86 -5.52
CA LEU A 163 -4.72 -15.57 -4.40
C LEU A 163 -6.04 -16.37 -4.43
N GLN A 164 -6.29 -17.15 -5.49
CA GLN A 164 -7.46 -18.03 -5.62
C GLN A 164 -7.16 -19.49 -5.26
N ASP A 165 -5.88 -19.88 -5.25
CA ASP A 165 -5.40 -21.23 -4.94
C ASP A 165 -5.29 -21.43 -3.40
#